data_AF-A0A530ACB1-F1
#
_entry.id   AF-A0A530ACB1-F1
#
_cell.length_a   1.000
_cell.length_b   1.000
_cell.length_c   1.000
_cell.angle_alpha   90.00
_cell.angle_beta   90.00
_cell.angle_gamma   90.00
#
_symmetry.space_group_name_H-M   'P 1'
#
loop_
_entity.id
_entity.type
_entity.pdbx_description
1 polymer ?
#
loop_
_entity_poly.entity_id
_entity_poly.type
_entity_poly.pdbx_seq_one_letter_code
_entity_poly.pdbx_strand_id
1 'polypeptide(L)'
;PAILALNNEHAAELSWLEPERLSFLLGEAFYTRRIGALEAFILCFDQDANYDSPNFLWFRERYPRFVYVDRVVVAAAARGRGH
;
A
#
# COMPACT_ATOMS: atom_id res chain seq x y z
N PRO A 1 -7.05 5.17 -11.54
CA PRO A 1 -7.87 5.38 -10.31
C PRO A 1 -7.23 6.43 -9.40
N ALA A 2 -7.97 7.10 -8.52
CA ALA A 2 -7.40 8.15 -7.66
C ALA A 2 -6.20 7.63 -6.84
N ILE A 3 -6.27 6.39 -6.29
CA ILE A 3 -5.19 5.76 -5.53
C ILE A 3 -3.88 5.67 -6.34
N LEU A 4 -3.98 5.36 -7.63
CA LEU A 4 -2.83 5.28 -8.53
C LEU A 4 -2.14 6.63 -8.69
N ALA A 5 -2.92 7.71 -8.84
CA ALA A 5 -2.40 9.06 -8.97
C ALA A 5 -1.65 9.47 -7.71
N LEU A 6 -2.27 9.30 -6.53
CA LEU A 6 -1.63 9.65 -5.26
C LEU A 6 -0.40 8.78 -4.96
N ASN A 7 -0.39 7.50 -5.35
CA ASN A 7 0.82 6.69 -5.26
C ASN A 7 1.96 7.28 -6.12
N ASN A 8 1.65 7.62 -7.36
CA ASN A 8 2.66 8.03 -8.33
C ASN A 8 3.16 9.47 -8.09
N GLU A 9 2.39 10.32 -7.40
CA GLU A 9 2.88 11.57 -6.79
C GLU A 9 3.98 11.33 -5.73
N HIS A 10 3.98 10.14 -5.12
CA HIS A 10 4.94 9.66 -4.12
C HIS A 10 5.76 8.47 -4.62
N ALA A 11 6.00 8.39 -5.94
CA ALA A 11 6.73 7.28 -6.55
C ALA A 11 8.18 7.18 -6.08
N ALA A 12 8.78 8.28 -5.65
CA ALA A 12 10.13 8.30 -5.10
C ALA A 12 10.24 7.44 -3.83
N GLU A 13 9.20 7.43 -3.00
CA GLU A 13 9.15 6.66 -1.77
C GLU A 13 8.52 5.26 -1.95
N LEU A 14 7.53 5.13 -2.83
CA LEU A 14 6.71 3.90 -2.95
C LEU A 14 6.94 3.08 -4.20
N SER A 15 7.85 3.50 -5.07
CA SER A 15 7.98 3.02 -6.45
C SER A 15 6.78 3.38 -7.32
N TRP A 16 7.08 3.62 -8.60
CA TRP A 16 6.08 3.83 -9.64
C TRP A 16 5.14 2.62 -9.77
N LEU A 17 3.86 2.89 -9.99
CA LEU A 17 2.83 1.88 -10.06
C LEU A 17 2.01 2.02 -11.36
N GLU A 18 1.85 0.91 -12.06
CA GLU A 18 0.96 0.80 -13.22
C GLU A 18 -0.44 0.32 -12.79
N PRO A 19 -1.50 0.62 -13.55
CA PRO A 19 -2.87 0.23 -13.22
C PRO A 19 -3.05 -1.26 -12.95
N GLU A 20 -2.42 -2.12 -13.76
CA GLU A 20 -2.52 -3.58 -13.67
C GLU A 20 -1.86 -4.07 -12.38
N ARG A 21 -0.71 -3.49 -12.03
CA ARG A 21 -0.03 -3.81 -10.78
C ARG A 21 -0.85 -3.34 -9.58
N LEU A 22 -1.46 -2.16 -9.63
CA LEU A 22 -2.38 -1.73 -8.58
C LEU A 22 -3.55 -2.70 -8.41
N SER A 23 -4.17 -3.15 -9.51
CA SER A 23 -5.26 -4.13 -9.43
C SER A 23 -4.81 -5.44 -8.80
N PHE A 24 -3.61 -5.91 -9.13
CA PHE A 24 -3.01 -7.09 -8.51
C PHE A 24 -2.82 -6.88 -7.00
N LEU A 25 -2.19 -5.78 -6.58
CA LEU A 25 -1.96 -5.49 -5.16
C LEU A 25 -3.28 -5.39 -4.37
N LEU A 26 -4.33 -4.80 -4.97
CA LEU A 26 -5.65 -4.73 -4.33
C LEU A 26 -6.31 -6.11 -4.19
N GLY A 27 -6.05 -7.04 -5.12
CA GLY A 27 -6.55 -8.42 -5.03
C GLY A 27 -5.86 -9.24 -3.95
N GLU A 28 -4.58 -8.96 -3.68
CA GLU A 28 -3.78 -9.61 -2.64
C GLU A 28 -3.94 -8.97 -1.26
N ALA A 29 -4.52 -7.77 -1.18
CA ALA A 29 -4.52 -7.00 0.06
C ALA A 29 -5.45 -7.60 1.12
N PHE A 30 -4.88 -7.91 2.28
CA PHE A 30 -5.63 -8.25 3.50
C PHE A 30 -6.45 -7.06 4.00
N TYR A 31 -5.89 -5.85 3.88
CA TYR A 31 -6.57 -4.63 4.31
C TYR A 31 -6.23 -3.46 3.41
N THR A 32 -7.26 -2.76 2.97
CA THR A 32 -7.13 -1.49 2.26
C THR A 32 -8.08 -0.47 2.86
N ARG A 33 -7.60 0.76 3.02
CA ARG A 33 -8.46 1.87 3.43
C ARG A 33 -8.02 3.15 2.76
N ARG A 34 -9.00 3.98 2.44
CA ARG A 34 -8.81 5.37 2.03
C ARG A 34 -9.68 6.28 2.87
N ILE A 35 -9.34 7.55 2.93
CA ILE A 35 -10.13 8.59 3.60
C ILE A 35 -10.41 9.76 2.66
N GLY A 36 -11.50 10.49 2.94
CA GLY A 36 -11.91 11.67 2.17
C GLY A 36 -12.07 11.39 0.67
N ALA A 37 -11.80 12.42 -0.13
CA ALA A 37 -11.68 12.32 -1.59
C ALA A 37 -10.29 11.82 -2.02
N LEU A 38 -9.73 10.87 -1.25
CA LEU A 38 -8.34 10.40 -1.29
C LEU A 38 -7.33 11.38 -0.68
N GLU A 39 -7.58 11.77 0.56
CA GLU A 39 -6.61 12.50 1.37
C GLU A 39 -5.46 11.61 1.84
N ALA A 40 -5.75 10.32 2.06
CA ALA A 40 -4.76 9.30 2.38
C ALA A 40 -5.26 7.89 1.99
N PHE A 41 -4.32 6.95 1.85
CA PHE A 41 -4.63 5.53 1.78
C PHE A 41 -3.57 4.67 2.47
N ILE A 42 -3.97 3.45 2.81
CA ILE A 42 -3.08 2.39 3.29
C ILE A 42 -3.42 1.07 2.59
N LEU A 43 -2.39 0.28 2.29
CA LEU A 43 -2.47 -1.06 1.72
C LEU A 43 -1.58 -2.01 2.54
N CYS A 44 -2.19 -3.07 3.05
CA CYS A 44 -1.51 -4.08 3.87
C CYS A 44 -1.76 -5.49 3.33
N PHE A 45 -0.74 -6.33 3.48
CA PHE A 45 -0.78 -7.77 3.21
C PHE A 45 -0.74 -8.56 4.51
N ASP A 46 -1.30 -9.76 4.53
CA ASP A 46 -1.05 -10.75 5.58
C ASP A 46 -0.07 -11.82 5.09
N GLN A 47 0.18 -12.85 5.90
CA GLN A 47 1.14 -13.90 5.58
C GLN A 47 0.79 -14.73 4.33
N ASP A 48 -0.47 -14.70 3.87
CA ASP A 48 -0.98 -15.56 2.80
C ASP A 48 -0.93 -14.89 1.42
N ALA A 49 -0.60 -13.59 1.36
CA ALA A 49 -0.49 -12.84 0.11
C ALA A 49 0.63 -13.36 -0.81
N ASN A 50 0.34 -13.40 -2.11
CA ASN A 50 1.28 -13.70 -3.18
C ASN A 50 2.07 -12.45 -3.62
N TYR A 51 2.66 -11.74 -2.66
CA TYR A 51 3.45 -10.53 -2.92
C TYR A 51 4.95 -10.85 -3.00
N ASP A 52 5.62 -10.31 -4.02
CA ASP A 52 7.00 -10.67 -4.42
C ASP A 52 8.07 -9.69 -3.92
N SER A 53 7.72 -8.74 -3.05
CA SER A 53 8.69 -7.82 -2.45
C SER A 53 9.70 -8.59 -1.58
N PRO A 54 11.02 -8.41 -1.77
CA PRO A 54 12.03 -9.07 -0.94
C PRO A 54 11.84 -8.83 0.57
N ASN A 55 11.36 -7.64 0.95
CA ASN A 55 11.10 -7.29 2.35
C ASN A 55 9.90 -8.07 2.92
N PHE A 56 8.84 -8.22 2.12
CA PHE A 56 7.69 -9.02 2.50
C PHE A 56 8.05 -10.51 2.60
N LEU A 57 8.79 -11.03 1.62
CA LEU A 57 9.26 -12.42 1.62
C LEU A 57 10.13 -12.72 2.84
N TRP A 58 11.05 -11.81 3.20
CA TRP A 58 11.85 -11.92 4.41
C TRP A 58 11.00 -12.01 5.68
N PHE A 59 9.91 -11.25 5.77
CA PHE A 59 8.94 -11.31 6.87
C PHE A 59 8.20 -12.65 6.88
N ARG A 60 7.71 -13.08 5.73
CA ARG A 60 6.94 -14.33 5.55
C ARG A 60 7.73 -15.57 5.93
N GLU A 61 9.04 -15.58 5.69
CA GLU A 61 9.93 -16.65 6.12
C GLU A 61 10.11 -16.76 7.64
N ARG A 62 9.87 -15.69 8.40
CA ARG A 62 10.25 -15.58 9.82
C ARG A 62 9.07 -15.55 10.78
N TYR A 63 7.94 -15.03 10.32
CA TYR A 63 6.77 -14.83 11.16
C TYR A 63 5.60 -15.64 10.59
N PRO A 64 5.04 -16.60 11.34
CA PRO A 64 3.95 -17.43 10.85
C PRO A 64 2.64 -16.66 10.69
N ARG A 65 2.48 -15.51 11.35
CA ARG A 65 1.32 -14.63 11.25
C ARG A 65 1.74 -13.18 11.45
N PHE A 66 1.38 -12.30 10.52
CA PHE A 66 1.73 -10.87 10.58
C PHE A 66 0.81 -10.05 9.67
N VAL A 67 0.84 -8.73 9.85
CA VAL A 67 0.32 -7.77 8.88
C VAL A 67 1.50 -6.91 8.44
N TYR A 68 1.72 -6.83 7.13
CA TYR A 68 2.78 -6.05 6.50
C TYR A 68 2.18 -4.80 5.86
N VAL A 69 2.60 -3.63 6.31
CA VAL A 69 2.23 -2.35 5.70
C VAL A 69 3.11 -2.12 4.48
N ASP A 70 2.54 -2.24 3.28
CA ASP A 70 3.28 -2.02 2.04
C ASP A 70 3.31 -0.53 1.67
N ARG A 71 2.14 0.11 1.70
CA ARG A 71 1.98 1.51 1.27
C ARG A 71 1.13 2.24 2.28
N VAL A 72 1.62 3.40 2.71
CA VAL A 72 0.84 4.40 3.45
C VAL A 72 1.17 5.76 2.87
N VAL A 73 0.17 6.46 2.36
CA VAL A 73 0.34 7.77 1.73
C VAL A 73 -0.66 8.75 2.32
N VAL A 74 -0.17 9.94 2.63
CA VAL A 74 -1.01 11.10 2.93
C VAL A 74 -0.67 12.19 1.93
N ALA A 75 -1.69 12.65 1.20
CA ALA A 75 -1.57 13.75 0.26
C ALA A 75 -0.98 14.98 0.96
N ALA A 76 -0.15 15.74 0.26
CA ALA A 76 0.54 16.90 0.85
C ALA A 76 -0.42 17.89 1.53
N ALA A 77 -1.58 18.14 0.91
CA ALA A 77 -2.63 19.02 1.42
C ALA A 77 -3.36 18.49 2.67
N ALA A 78 -3.24 17.21 3.00
CA ALA A 78 -3.89 16.57 4.14
C ALA A 78 -2.97 16.34 5.35
N ARG A 79 -1.67 16.70 5.24
CA ARG A 79 -0.70 16.54 6.33
C ARG A 79 -1.05 17.44 7.52
N GLY A 80 -0.77 16.97 8.74
CA GLY A 80 -1.01 17.71 9.98
C GLY A 80 -2.46 17.69 10.50
N ARG A 81 -3.35 16.91 9.88
CA ARG A 81 -4.77 16.84 10.25
C ARG A 81 -5.16 15.69 11.19
N GLY A 82 -4.25 14.76 11.47
CA GLY A 82 -4.44 13.68 12.45
C GLY A 82 -5.54 12.67 12.09
N HIS A 83 -5.60 12.25 10.82
CA HIS A 83 -6.59 11.31 10.31
C HIS A 83 -6.53 9.90 10.92
#